data_AF-A0A9J6E4D9-F1
#
_entry.id   AF-A0A9J6E4D9-F1
#
_cell.length_a   1.000
_cell.length_b   1.000
_cell.length_c   1.000
_cell.angle_alpha   90.00
_cell.angle_beta   90.00
_cell.angle_gamma   90.00
#
_symmetry.space_group_name_H-M   'P 1'
#
loop_
_entity.id
_entity.type
_entity.pdbx_description
1 polymer ?
#
loop_
_entity_poly.entity_id
_entity_poly.type
_entity_poly.pdbx_seq_one_letter_code
_entity_poly.pdbx_strand_id
1 'polypeptide(L)'
;MRISQTILMRLEQLGRQVDAMQQHLFNTTVRLQDETNDDVVLTPVKDIDQFLSLEGRLAADGNIKLKLIQQLAGLGGSTFGAAARRMLELLLSLEVAVQFSWAGQKGKRKFVDLGVTDVICKAVRRNFPETKKNDIECVIKVWLRHAGEKLQKQRLRTSRTHHEECLQSVALSSPSDEDL
;
A
#
# COMPACT_ATOMS: atom_id res chain seq x y z
N MET A 1 0.97 -30.35 56.91
CA MET A 1 0.78 -30.85 55.52
C MET A 1 -0.05 -29.92 54.61
N ARG A 2 -1.03 -29.14 55.10
CA ARG A 2 -1.85 -28.25 54.24
C ARG A 2 -1.08 -27.14 53.49
N ILE A 3 -0.02 -26.60 54.10
CA ILE A 3 0.80 -25.53 53.50
C ILE A 3 1.55 -26.05 52.26
N SER A 4 2.15 -27.22 52.35
CA SER A 4 2.85 -27.87 51.22
C SER A 4 1.90 -28.14 50.04
N GLN A 5 0.68 -28.59 50.32
CA GLN A 5 -0.34 -28.83 49.30
C GLN A 5 -0.81 -27.53 48.62
N THR A 6 -0.89 -26.43 49.39
CA THR A 6 -1.22 -25.10 48.85
C THR A 6 -0.11 -24.55 47.97
N ILE A 7 1.15 -24.76 48.36
CA ILE A 7 2.32 -24.37 47.56
C ILE A 7 2.34 -25.15 46.24
N LEU A 8 2.11 -26.46 46.29
CA LEU A 8 2.07 -27.31 45.08
C LEU A 8 1.00 -26.85 44.09
N MET A 9 -0.22 -26.58 44.57
CA MET A 9 -1.30 -26.06 43.72
C MET A 9 -0.94 -24.71 43.07
N ARG A 10 -0.24 -23.82 43.79
CA ARG A 10 0.19 -22.53 43.21
C ARG A 10 1.29 -22.70 42.16
N LEU A 11 2.21 -23.65 42.34
CA LEU A 11 3.24 -23.95 41.35
C LEU A 11 2.66 -24.53 40.06
N GLU A 12 1.72 -25.46 40.18
CA GLU A 12 1.00 -26.01 39.02
C GLU A 12 0.19 -24.93 38.29
N GLN A 13 -0.47 -24.05 39.04
CA GLN A 13 -1.22 -22.94 38.46
C GLN A 13 -0.32 -21.97 37.70
N LEU A 14 0.88 -21.68 38.23
CA LEU A 14 1.83 -20.80 37.58
C LEU A 14 2.37 -21.43 36.28
N GLY A 15 2.66 -22.75 36.28
CA GLY A 15 3.06 -23.48 35.07
C GLY A 15 2.02 -23.35 33.95
N ARG A 16 0.74 -23.60 34.28
CA ARG A 16 -0.37 -23.41 33.32
C ARG A 16 -0.46 -22.00 32.76
N GLN A 17 -0.20 -20.98 33.58
CA GLN A 17 -0.20 -19.59 33.14
C GLN A 17 0.95 -19.28 32.19
N VAL A 18 2.16 -19.79 32.48
CA VAL A 18 3.32 -19.62 31.61
C VAL A 18 3.09 -20.30 30.25
N ASP A 19 2.55 -21.52 30.25
CA ASP A 19 2.24 -22.24 29.00
C ASP A 19 1.21 -21.48 28.15
N ALA A 20 0.15 -20.95 28.77
CA ALA A 20 -0.85 -20.14 28.09
C ALA A 20 -0.24 -18.85 27.52
N MET A 21 0.66 -18.19 28.25
CA MET A 21 1.38 -17.00 27.78
C MET A 21 2.31 -17.36 26.61
N GLN A 22 3.04 -18.46 26.69
CA GLN A 22 3.92 -18.93 25.61
C GLN A 22 3.12 -19.24 24.34
N GLN A 23 1.97 -19.90 24.46
CA GLN A 23 1.07 -20.16 23.33
C GLN A 23 0.53 -18.87 22.71
N HIS A 24 0.14 -17.89 23.55
CA HIS A 24 -0.37 -16.62 23.06
C HIS A 24 0.71 -15.78 22.37
N LEU A 25 1.93 -15.79 22.90
CA LEU A 25 3.11 -15.17 22.28
C LEU A 25 3.45 -15.87 20.97
N PHE A 26 3.53 -17.20 20.94
CA PHE A 26 3.81 -17.96 19.72
C PHE A 26 2.77 -17.69 18.63
N ASN A 27 1.48 -17.71 18.94
CA ASN A 27 0.43 -17.36 17.97
C ASN A 27 0.54 -15.91 17.48
N THR A 28 0.98 -14.99 18.34
CA THR A 28 1.23 -13.60 17.96
C THR A 28 2.46 -13.50 17.06
N THR A 29 3.53 -14.22 17.37
CA THR A 29 4.78 -14.26 16.58
C THR A 29 4.57 -14.94 15.23
N VAL A 30 3.85 -16.06 15.16
CA VAL A 30 3.50 -16.72 13.89
C VAL A 30 2.67 -15.80 13.00
N ARG A 31 1.74 -15.03 13.58
CA ARG A 31 1.00 -13.98 12.84
C ARG A 31 1.90 -12.86 12.30
N LEU A 32 3.06 -12.62 12.92
CA LEU A 32 4.05 -11.64 12.50
C LEU A 32 5.16 -12.23 11.63
N GLN A 33 5.31 -13.56 11.57
CA GLN A 33 6.35 -14.26 10.81
C GLN A 33 5.88 -14.73 9.42
N ASP A 34 4.61 -14.56 9.08
CA ASP A 34 4.10 -14.72 7.70
C ASP A 34 4.52 -13.57 6.74
N GLU A 35 5.47 -12.74 7.20
CA GLU A 35 6.07 -11.61 6.48
C GLU A 35 7.18 -12.04 5.49
N THR A 36 7.54 -13.33 5.39
CA THR A 36 8.64 -13.79 4.52
C THR A 36 8.25 -14.73 3.37
N ASN A 37 6.96 -14.94 3.10
CA ASN A 37 6.53 -15.52 1.83
C ASN A 37 6.22 -14.41 0.81
N ASP A 38 7.16 -14.27 -0.10
CA ASP A 38 7.42 -13.29 -1.15
C ASP A 38 6.32 -13.17 -2.21
N ASP A 39 5.14 -12.60 -1.89
CA ASP A 39 4.11 -12.40 -2.94
C ASP A 39 3.35 -11.06 -2.87
N VAL A 40 3.69 -10.14 -1.96
CA VAL A 40 3.13 -8.77 -1.99
C VAL A 40 4.25 -7.75 -1.78
N VAL A 41 5.21 -7.71 -2.70
CA VAL A 41 6.13 -6.57 -2.78
C VAL A 41 5.35 -5.39 -3.38
N LEU A 42 5.07 -4.38 -2.56
CA LEU A 42 4.40 -3.14 -2.94
C LEU A 42 5.28 -2.32 -3.91
N THR A 43 5.28 -2.71 -5.17
CA THR A 43 5.75 -1.85 -6.25
C THR A 43 4.54 -1.22 -6.92
N PRO A 44 4.59 0.08 -7.30
CA PRO A 44 3.55 0.71 -8.08
C PRO A 44 3.26 -0.10 -9.32
N VAL A 45 2.00 -0.52 -9.44
CA VAL A 45 1.56 -1.33 -10.56
C VAL A 45 1.62 -0.46 -11.82
N LYS A 46 2.54 -0.80 -12.72
CA LYS A 46 2.84 0.01 -13.90
C LYS A 46 1.85 -0.24 -15.03
N ASP A 47 1.35 -1.47 -15.11
CA ASP A 47 0.48 -1.95 -16.19
C ASP A 47 -0.94 -2.30 -15.70
N ILE A 48 -1.92 -2.15 -16.58
CA ILE A 48 -3.31 -2.51 -16.28
C ILE A 48 -3.46 -4.02 -16.01
N ASP A 49 -2.72 -4.88 -16.70
CA ASP A 49 -2.82 -6.33 -16.56
C ASP A 49 -2.28 -6.79 -15.20
N GLN A 50 -1.19 -6.18 -14.75
CA GLN A 50 -0.67 -6.40 -13.40
C GLN A 50 -1.68 -5.97 -12.34
N PHE A 51 -2.43 -4.88 -12.59
CA PHE A 51 -3.42 -4.39 -11.64
C PHE A 51 -4.64 -5.31 -11.58
N LEU A 52 -5.08 -5.82 -12.73
CA LEU A 52 -6.17 -6.81 -12.79
C LEU A 52 -5.77 -8.15 -12.16
N SER A 53 -4.52 -8.56 -12.30
CA SER A 53 -3.98 -9.74 -11.62
C SER A 53 -4.00 -9.56 -10.09
N LEU A 54 -3.57 -8.40 -9.59
CA LEU A 54 -3.68 -8.06 -8.17
C LEU A 54 -5.13 -8.12 -7.69
N GLU A 55 -6.08 -7.55 -8.44
CA GLU A 55 -7.50 -7.65 -8.09
C GLU A 55 -8.02 -9.09 -8.07
N GLY A 56 -7.63 -9.92 -9.04
CA GLY A 56 -7.95 -11.35 -9.04
C GLY A 56 -7.43 -12.07 -7.80
N ARG A 57 -6.20 -11.77 -7.39
CA ARG A 57 -5.59 -12.33 -6.17
C ARG A 57 -6.30 -11.85 -4.89
N LEU A 58 -6.68 -10.57 -4.83
CA LEU A 58 -7.44 -10.01 -3.69
C LEU A 58 -8.85 -10.60 -3.56
N ALA A 59 -9.46 -11.01 -4.68
CA ALA A 59 -10.75 -11.69 -4.67
C ALA A 59 -10.60 -13.17 -4.27
N ALA A 60 -9.50 -13.82 -4.63
CA ALA A 60 -9.26 -15.24 -4.37
C ALA A 60 -8.77 -15.54 -2.94
N ASP A 61 -7.94 -14.67 -2.36
CA ASP A 61 -7.29 -14.94 -1.06
C ASP A 61 -7.43 -13.78 -0.05
N GLY A 62 -8.12 -14.09 1.06
CA GLY A 62 -8.29 -13.16 2.18
C GLY A 62 -6.99 -12.86 2.94
N ASN A 63 -6.00 -13.75 2.92
CA ASN A 63 -4.70 -13.53 3.56
C ASN A 63 -3.91 -12.46 2.80
N ILE A 64 -3.89 -12.52 1.47
CA ILE A 64 -3.27 -11.48 0.62
C ILE A 64 -3.90 -10.12 0.94
N LYS A 65 -5.23 -10.08 1.07
CA LYS A 65 -5.95 -8.86 1.43
C LYS A 65 -5.53 -8.31 2.79
N LEU A 66 -5.39 -9.15 3.81
CA LEU A 66 -4.93 -8.75 5.14
C LEU A 66 -3.49 -8.24 5.14
N LYS A 67 -2.59 -8.94 4.43
CA LYS A 67 -1.19 -8.52 4.25
C LYS A 67 -1.12 -7.15 3.58
N LEU A 68 -1.85 -6.95 2.49
CA LEU A 68 -1.89 -5.69 1.79
C LEU A 68 -2.41 -4.55 2.68
N ILE A 69 -3.46 -4.79 3.48
CA ILE A 69 -3.97 -3.80 4.45
C ILE A 69 -2.88 -3.42 5.46
N GLN A 70 -2.15 -4.40 5.99
CA GLN A 70 -1.09 -4.17 6.99
C GLN A 70 0.06 -3.35 6.41
N GLN A 71 0.53 -3.70 5.22
CA GLN A 71 1.61 -2.97 4.57
C GLN A 71 1.20 -1.53 4.20
N LEU A 72 -0.01 -1.35 3.66
CA LEU A 72 -0.53 -0.01 3.35
C LEU A 72 -0.71 0.84 4.61
N ALA A 73 -1.20 0.26 5.71
CA ALA A 73 -1.29 0.96 6.98
C ALA A 73 0.09 1.43 7.47
N GLY A 74 1.16 0.68 7.18
CA GLY A 74 2.54 1.08 7.48
C GLY A 74 3.02 2.37 6.81
N LEU A 75 2.40 2.80 5.70
CA LEU A 75 2.77 4.07 5.04
C LEU A 75 2.45 5.31 5.87
N GLY A 76 1.40 5.22 6.70
CA GLY A 76 0.92 6.34 7.51
C GLY A 76 0.53 7.59 6.70
N GLY A 77 0.55 8.73 7.39
CA GLY A 77 0.26 10.05 6.84
C GLY A 77 -0.07 11.04 7.95
N SER A 78 0.06 12.33 7.69
CA SER A 78 -0.33 13.37 8.67
C SER A 78 -1.84 13.48 8.85
N THR A 79 -2.61 13.09 7.84
CA THR A 79 -4.08 13.09 7.84
C THR A 79 -4.59 11.85 7.11
N PHE A 80 -5.84 11.44 7.35
CA PHE A 80 -6.47 10.32 6.63
C PHE A 80 -6.43 10.52 5.11
N GLY A 81 -6.60 11.76 4.64
CA GLY A 81 -6.54 12.09 3.21
C GLY A 81 -5.13 12.02 2.64
N ALA A 82 -4.11 12.42 3.40
CA ALA A 82 -2.72 12.23 2.99
C ALA A 82 -2.35 10.74 2.91
N ALA A 83 -2.76 9.96 3.91
CA ALA A 83 -2.55 8.51 3.94
C ALA A 83 -3.21 7.81 2.74
N ALA A 84 -4.50 8.10 2.49
CA ALA A 84 -5.22 7.53 1.35
C ALA A 84 -4.54 7.84 0.00
N ARG A 85 -4.05 9.08 -0.19
CA ARG A 85 -3.33 9.46 -1.42
C ARG A 85 -2.01 8.71 -1.58
N ARG A 86 -1.22 8.57 -0.50
CA ARG A 86 0.03 7.81 -0.52
C ARG A 86 -0.22 6.34 -0.86
N MET A 87 -1.28 5.74 -0.30
CA MET A 87 -1.68 4.37 -0.64
C MET A 87 -2.08 4.24 -2.11
N LEU A 88 -2.86 5.19 -2.65
CA LEU A 88 -3.22 5.20 -4.08
C LEU A 88 -2.00 5.32 -4.98
N GLU A 89 -1.07 6.22 -4.66
CA GLU A 89 0.16 6.43 -5.43
C GLU A 89 1.12 5.23 -5.39
N LEU A 90 1.04 4.42 -4.33
CA LEU A 90 1.79 3.17 -4.23
C LEU A 90 1.12 2.02 -4.99
N LEU A 91 -0.21 1.99 -5.08
CA LEU A 91 -0.93 0.90 -5.73
C LEU A 91 -1.10 1.11 -7.24
N LEU A 92 -1.23 2.35 -7.68
CA LEU A 92 -1.64 2.71 -9.03
C LEU A 92 -0.61 3.65 -9.66
N SER A 93 -0.08 3.27 -10.81
CA SER A 93 0.53 4.26 -11.70
C SER A 93 -0.53 5.23 -12.22
N LEU A 94 -0.10 6.44 -12.62
CA LEU A 94 -1.00 7.40 -13.25
C LEU A 94 -1.59 6.87 -14.56
N GLU A 95 -0.84 6.03 -15.30
CA GLU A 95 -1.29 5.36 -16.53
C GLU A 95 -2.43 4.38 -16.27
N VAL A 96 -2.39 3.65 -15.14
CA VAL A 96 -3.49 2.78 -14.72
C VAL A 96 -4.66 3.63 -14.19
N ALA A 97 -4.38 4.61 -13.34
CA ALA A 97 -5.41 5.44 -12.69
C ALA A 97 -6.34 6.16 -13.68
N VAL A 98 -5.82 6.61 -14.83
CA VAL A 98 -6.64 7.32 -15.83
C VAL A 98 -7.71 6.44 -16.50
N GLN A 99 -7.55 5.12 -16.46
CA GLN A 99 -8.52 4.15 -17.01
C GLN A 99 -9.75 3.95 -16.11
N PHE A 100 -9.69 4.44 -14.88
CA PHE A 100 -10.75 4.29 -13.90
C PHE A 100 -11.46 5.62 -13.64
N SER A 101 -12.71 5.49 -13.20
CA SER A 101 -13.42 6.55 -12.49
C SER A 101 -14.20 5.91 -11.36
N TRP A 102 -14.64 6.71 -10.39
CA TRP A 102 -15.37 6.17 -9.24
C TRP A 102 -16.56 5.29 -9.64
N ALA A 103 -17.46 5.82 -10.47
CA ALA A 103 -18.70 5.14 -10.88
C ALA A 103 -18.69 4.62 -12.33
N GLY A 104 -17.56 4.67 -13.04
CA GLY A 104 -17.46 4.22 -14.43
C GLY A 104 -18.00 5.20 -15.48
N GLN A 105 -17.88 6.49 -15.21
CA GLN A 105 -18.35 7.53 -16.13
C GLN A 105 -17.49 7.58 -17.40
N LYS A 106 -18.10 7.97 -18.53
CA LYS A 106 -17.43 8.17 -19.83
C LYS A 106 -16.69 6.92 -20.34
N GLY A 107 -17.28 5.73 -20.13
CA GLY A 107 -16.72 4.46 -20.59
C GLY A 107 -15.51 3.96 -19.79
N LYS A 108 -15.16 4.63 -18.69
CA LYS A 108 -14.08 4.19 -17.79
C LYS A 108 -14.53 3.03 -16.90
N ARG A 109 -13.57 2.26 -16.40
CA ARG A 109 -13.85 1.18 -15.45
C ARG A 109 -14.28 1.75 -14.09
N LYS A 110 -15.12 1.01 -13.36
CA LYS A 110 -15.60 1.37 -12.02
C LYS A 110 -14.53 1.07 -10.98
N PHE A 111 -14.15 2.07 -10.20
CA PHE A 111 -13.20 1.88 -9.11
C PHE A 111 -13.87 1.41 -7.82
N VAL A 112 -15.14 1.81 -7.61
CA VAL A 112 -15.89 1.49 -6.38
C VAL A 112 -16.07 -0.01 -6.14
N ASP A 113 -16.15 -0.81 -7.20
CA ASP A 113 -16.40 -2.25 -7.13
C ASP A 113 -15.12 -3.08 -6.90
N LEU A 114 -13.95 -2.43 -6.89
CA LEU A 114 -12.64 -3.10 -6.78
C LEU A 114 -12.30 -3.47 -5.33
N GLY A 115 -11.63 -4.61 -5.13
CA GLY A 115 -11.16 -5.06 -3.83
C GLY A 115 -10.16 -4.09 -3.19
N VAL A 116 -9.33 -3.44 -4.00
CA VAL A 116 -8.39 -2.38 -3.60
C VAL A 116 -9.11 -1.23 -2.87
N THR A 117 -10.34 -0.87 -3.27
CA THR A 117 -11.10 0.19 -2.58
C THR A 117 -11.38 -0.20 -1.12
N ASP A 118 -11.76 -1.45 -0.86
CA ASP A 118 -11.97 -1.96 0.49
C ASP A 118 -10.66 -2.03 1.29
N VAL A 119 -9.57 -2.46 0.64
CA VAL A 119 -8.24 -2.51 1.25
C VAL A 119 -7.79 -1.12 1.69
N ILE A 120 -7.88 -0.11 0.83
CA ILE A 120 -7.50 1.28 1.18
C ILE A 120 -8.35 1.79 2.35
N CYS A 121 -9.67 1.57 2.31
CA CYS A 121 -10.56 2.01 3.39
C CYS A 121 -10.17 1.39 4.75
N LYS A 122 -9.87 0.09 4.76
CA LYS A 122 -9.44 -0.62 5.97
C LYS A 122 -8.06 -0.17 6.44
N ALA A 123 -7.11 0.01 5.53
CA ALA A 123 -5.76 0.47 5.85
C ALA A 123 -5.77 1.88 6.46
N VAL A 124 -6.57 2.81 5.90
CA VAL A 124 -6.72 4.16 6.45
C VAL A 124 -7.36 4.12 7.84
N ARG A 125 -8.44 3.35 8.04
CA ARG A 125 -9.11 3.24 9.34
C ARG A 125 -8.27 2.59 10.42
N ARG A 126 -7.23 1.83 10.06
CA ARG A 126 -6.27 1.29 11.02
C ARG A 126 -5.43 2.38 11.69
N ASN A 127 -5.13 3.46 10.97
CA ASN A 127 -4.40 4.62 11.49
C ASN A 127 -5.33 5.75 11.95
N PHE A 128 -6.53 5.83 11.38
CA PHE A 128 -7.53 6.87 11.66
C PHE A 128 -8.91 6.24 11.94
N PRO A 129 -9.13 5.65 13.13
CA PRO A 129 -10.33 4.86 13.44
C PRO A 129 -11.66 5.60 13.26
N GLU A 130 -11.67 6.90 13.59
CA GLU A 130 -12.84 7.78 13.53
C GLU A 130 -13.24 8.20 12.11
N THR A 131 -12.40 7.90 11.10
CA THR A 131 -12.67 8.31 9.73
C THR A 131 -13.80 7.49 9.12
N LYS A 132 -14.84 8.17 8.61
CA LYS A 132 -15.95 7.50 7.93
C LYS A 132 -15.52 7.04 6.54
N LYS A 133 -16.10 5.92 6.10
CA LYS A 133 -15.86 5.37 4.75
C LYS A 133 -16.08 6.43 3.66
N ASN A 134 -17.19 7.18 3.74
CA ASN A 134 -17.54 8.21 2.75
C ASN A 134 -16.47 9.30 2.59
N ASP A 135 -15.77 9.66 3.66
CA ASP A 135 -14.70 10.67 3.61
C ASP A 135 -13.49 10.15 2.82
N ILE A 136 -13.14 8.88 3.04
CA ILE A 136 -12.07 8.19 2.31
C ILE A 136 -12.46 8.06 0.83
N GLU A 137 -13.69 7.65 0.54
CA GLU A 137 -14.21 7.58 -0.84
C GLU A 137 -14.16 8.95 -1.54
N CYS A 138 -14.45 10.03 -0.83
CA CYS A 138 -14.33 11.39 -1.37
C CYS A 138 -12.90 11.70 -1.81
N VAL A 139 -11.90 11.34 -0.98
CA VAL A 139 -10.49 11.51 -1.32
C VAL A 139 -10.11 10.69 -2.55
N ILE A 140 -10.56 9.43 -2.64
CA ILE A 140 -10.30 8.56 -3.80
C ILE A 140 -10.93 9.14 -5.06
N LYS A 141 -12.20 9.58 -5.00
CA LYS A 141 -12.91 10.23 -6.12
C LYS A 141 -12.15 11.43 -6.66
N VAL A 142 -11.73 12.33 -5.77
CA VAL A 142 -10.98 13.53 -6.13
C VAL A 142 -9.63 13.15 -6.75
N TRP A 143 -8.90 12.20 -6.15
CA TRP A 143 -7.60 11.78 -6.67
C TRP A 143 -7.72 11.18 -8.09
N LEU A 144 -8.69 10.30 -8.33
CA LEU A 144 -8.96 9.73 -9.67
C LEU A 144 -9.36 10.79 -10.68
N ARG A 145 -10.15 11.79 -10.28
CA ARG A 145 -10.54 12.91 -11.16
C ARG A 145 -9.31 13.68 -11.67
N HIS A 146 -8.33 13.89 -10.81
CA HIS A 146 -7.10 14.61 -11.17
C HIS A 146 -6.01 13.72 -11.79
N ALA A 147 -6.20 12.40 -11.88
CA ALA A 147 -5.19 11.49 -12.41
C ALA A 147 -4.76 11.86 -13.85
N GLY A 148 -5.71 12.25 -14.71
CA GLY A 148 -5.42 12.65 -16.09
C GLY A 148 -4.58 13.93 -16.18
N GLU A 149 -4.93 14.93 -15.37
CA GLU A 149 -4.18 16.18 -15.28
C GLU A 149 -2.76 15.94 -14.74
N LYS A 150 -2.63 15.10 -13.69
CA LYS A 150 -1.33 14.70 -13.14
C LYS A 150 -0.47 13.99 -14.17
N LEU A 151 -1.05 13.08 -14.96
CA LEU A 151 -0.34 12.35 -16.00
C LEU A 151 0.18 13.28 -17.10
N GLN A 152 -0.65 14.22 -17.55
CA GLN A 152 -0.23 15.22 -18.55
C GLN A 152 0.93 16.08 -18.01
N LYS A 153 0.83 16.56 -16.77
CA LYS A 153 1.92 17.32 -16.12
C LYS A 153 3.19 16.50 -15.99
N GLN A 154 3.09 15.20 -15.67
CA GLN A 154 4.24 14.31 -15.58
C GLN A 154 4.94 14.19 -16.94
N ARG A 155 4.20 13.92 -18.01
CA ARG A 155 4.75 13.82 -19.38
C ARG A 155 5.46 15.10 -19.81
N LEU A 156 4.86 16.27 -19.55
CA LEU A 156 5.46 17.57 -19.86
C LEU A 156 6.77 17.83 -19.10
N ARG A 157 6.87 17.38 -17.84
CA ARG A 157 8.11 17.48 -17.05
C ARG A 157 9.20 16.58 -17.63
N THR A 158 8.88 15.33 -17.94
CA THR A 158 9.81 14.38 -18.55
C THR A 158 10.36 14.88 -19.89
N SER A 159 9.52 15.47 -20.75
CA SER A 159 9.98 16.06 -22.02
C SER A 159 10.92 17.26 -21.85
N ARG A 160 10.74 18.07 -20.80
CA ARG A 160 11.63 19.20 -20.49
C ARG A 160 12.98 18.73 -19.97
N THR A 161 12.99 17.76 -19.06
CA THR A 161 14.22 17.18 -18.51
C THR A 161 15.06 16.51 -19.58
N HIS A 162 14.46 15.75 -20.50
CA HIS A 162 15.20 15.17 -21.64
C HIS A 162 15.76 16.22 -22.60
N HIS A 163 15.08 17.36 -22.78
CA HIS A 163 15.61 18.45 -23.59
C HIS A 163 16.82 19.13 -22.91
N GLU A 164 16.75 19.37 -21.59
CA GLU A 164 17.89 19.88 -20.81
C GLU A 164 19.08 18.91 -20.80
N GLU A 165 18.84 17.61 -20.59
CA GLU A 165 19.89 16.57 -20.64
C GLU A 165 20.53 16.42 -22.02
N CYS A 166 19.74 16.55 -23.09
CA CYS A 166 20.25 16.52 -24.47
C CYS A 166 21.17 17.72 -24.74
N LEU A 167 20.76 18.93 -24.34
CA LEU A 167 21.59 20.14 -24.48
C LEU A 167 22.90 20.05 -23.67
N GLN A 168 22.87 19.40 -22.51
CA GLN A 168 24.06 19.21 -21.66
C GLN A 168 25.04 18.17 -22.24
N SER A 169 24.55 17.12 -22.90
CA SER A 169 25.38 16.10 -23.56
C SER A 169 26.10 16.63 -24.82
N VAL A 170 25.48 17.55 -25.56
CA VAL A 170 26.08 18.17 -26.75
C VAL A 170 27.20 19.13 -26.38
N ALA A 171 27.11 19.83 -25.23
CA ALA A 171 28.12 20.78 -24.78
C ALA A 171 29.44 20.15 -24.27
N LEU A 172 29.44 18.88 -23.85
CA LEU A 172 30.65 18.16 -23.42
C LEU A 172 31.39 17.40 -24.54
N SER A 173 30.89 17.45 -25.78
CA SER A 173 31.46 16.72 -26.92
C SER A 173 32.31 17.59 -27.86
N SER A 174 32.51 18.88 -27.54
CA SER A 174 33.39 19.75 -28.32
C SER A 174 34.87 19.41 -28.04
N PRO A 175 35.66 18.99 -29.04
CA PRO A 175 37.09 18.77 -28.86
C PRO A 175 37.76 20.12 -28.58
N SER A 176 38.54 20.17 -27.51
CA SER A 176 39.55 21.22 -27.32
C SER A 176 40.59 21.04 -28.42
N ASP A 177 40.50 21.84 -29.49
CA ASP A 177 41.60 22.01 -30.44
C ASP A 177 42.72 22.81 -29.72
N GLU A 178 43.52 22.10 -28.92
CA GLU A 178 44.90 22.49 -28.64
C GLU A 178 45.80 21.71 -29.60
N ASP A 179 46.24 22.38 -30.67
CA ASP A 179 47.54 22.14 -31.28
C ASP A 179 47.87 23.33 -32.18
N LEU A 180 48.76 24.20 -31.70
CA LEU A 180 49.79 24.92 -32.46
C LEU A 180 50.73 25.71 -31.54
#